data_AF-A0A9E2E7T2-F1
#
_entry.id   AF-A0A9E2E7T2-F1
#
_cell.length_a   1.000
_cell.length_b   1.000
_cell.length_c   1.000
_cell.angle_alpha   90.00
_cell.angle_beta   90.00
_cell.angle_gamma   90.00
#
_symmetry.space_group_name_H-M   'P 1'
#
loop_
_entity.id
_entity.type
_entity.pdbx_description
1 polymer ?
#
loop_
_entity_poly.entity_id
_entity_poly.type
_entity_poly.pdbx_seq_one_letter_code
_entity_poly.pdbx_strand_id
1 'polypeptide(L)'
;MRFLIHDNDGSFCQAFDAVFRSEGFHVINTPVRPPNANAFSERWIRSAREECLDLILIKASPASSGINAAHLRRVVIEFVNYYNTARPHQGIDQQIPIPQASPSSGTIQCRNILGGIIHDYYRAPTQLSLPTT
;
A
#
# COMPACT_ATOMS: atom_id res chain seq x y z
N MET A 1 0.61 18.51 -2.15
CA MET A 1 1.82 17.92 -2.78
C MET A 1 2.31 18.89 -3.85
N ARG A 2 3.62 18.95 -4.14
CA ARG A 2 4.21 19.98 -5.03
C ARG A 2 4.83 19.42 -6.31
N PHE A 3 5.31 18.18 -6.24
CA PHE A 3 6.03 17.52 -7.32
C PHE A 3 5.40 16.17 -7.61
N LEU A 4 5.36 15.81 -8.88
CA LEU A 4 5.11 14.46 -9.36
C LEU A 4 6.40 13.94 -9.98
N ILE A 5 6.88 12.79 -9.52
CA ILE A 5 8.06 12.13 -10.07
C ILE A 5 7.61 10.79 -10.65
N HIS A 6 7.91 10.54 -11.92
CA HIS A 6 7.65 9.26 -12.58
C HIS A 6 8.75 8.94 -13.59
N ASP A 7 8.81 7.70 -14.06
CA ASP A 7 9.78 7.28 -15.07
C ASP A 7 9.32 7.61 -16.50
N ASN A 8 10.14 7.24 -17.49
CA ASN A 8 9.87 7.57 -18.89
C ASN A 8 9.03 6.47 -19.59
N ASP A 9 8.24 5.70 -18.84
CA ASP A 9 7.33 4.71 -19.43
C ASP A 9 6.29 5.39 -20.33
N GLY A 10 5.97 4.75 -21.46
CA GLY A 10 5.04 5.29 -22.46
C GLY A 10 3.62 5.51 -21.95
N SER A 11 3.26 4.90 -20.81
CA SER A 11 1.98 5.12 -20.12
C SER A 11 1.89 6.53 -19.53
N PHE A 12 3.01 7.16 -19.18
CA PHE A 12 3.08 8.54 -18.68
C PHE A 12 3.23 9.54 -19.84
N CYS A 13 2.15 9.69 -20.61
CA CYS A 13 2.13 10.55 -21.78
C CYS A 13 1.90 12.03 -21.43
N GLN A 14 2.08 12.92 -22.41
CA GLN A 14 1.88 14.37 -22.20
C GLN A 14 0.49 14.74 -21.65
N ALA A 15 -0.55 13.98 -22.01
CA ALA A 15 -1.89 14.20 -21.49
C ALA A 15 -2.00 13.86 -19.99
N PHE A 16 -1.25 12.86 -19.52
CA PHE A 16 -1.15 12.54 -18.10
C PHE A 16 -0.51 13.69 -17.34
N ASP A 17 0.65 14.18 -17.81
CA ASP A 17 1.32 15.33 -17.19
C ASP A 17 0.43 16.58 -17.14
N ALA A 18 -0.37 16.82 -18.19
CA ALA A 18 -1.21 17.99 -18.30
C ALA A 18 -2.24 18.07 -17.17
N VAL A 19 -2.82 16.93 -16.76
CA VAL A 19 -3.75 16.85 -15.62
C VAL A 19 -3.07 17.26 -14.33
N PHE A 20 -1.85 16.78 -14.06
CA PHE A 20 -1.15 17.16 -12.83
C PHE A 20 -0.64 18.60 -12.85
N ARG A 21 -0.21 19.10 -14.01
CA ARG A 21 0.15 20.52 -14.17
C ARG A 21 -1.06 21.44 -13.95
N SER A 22 -2.26 21.07 -14.40
CA SER A 22 -3.47 21.88 -14.12
C SER A 22 -3.85 21.91 -12.65
N GLU A 23 -3.51 20.87 -11.89
CA GLU A 23 -3.64 20.81 -10.44
C GLU A 23 -2.46 21.49 -9.69
N GLY A 24 -1.54 22.14 -10.42
CA GLY A 24 -0.43 22.92 -9.85
C GLY A 24 0.85 22.13 -9.52
N PHE A 25 0.97 20.88 -9.98
CA PHE A 25 2.17 20.07 -9.74
C PHE A 25 3.29 20.38 -10.74
N HIS A 26 4.53 20.33 -10.27
CA HIS A 26 5.70 20.22 -11.14
C HIS A 26 5.98 18.75 -11.45
N VAL A 27 5.87 18.37 -12.73
CA VAL A 27 6.19 17.02 -13.20
C VAL A 27 7.68 16.92 -13.50
N ILE A 28 8.33 15.92 -12.91
CA ILE A 28 9.77 15.65 -13.03
C ILE A 28 9.94 14.20 -13.49
N ASN A 29 10.53 14.01 -14.66
CA ASN A 29 10.89 12.68 -15.14
C ASN A 29 12.17 12.22 -14.45
N THR A 30 12.24 10.92 -14.12
CA THR A 30 13.50 10.33 -13.72
C THR A 30 14.50 10.41 -14.88
N PRO A 31 15.82 10.52 -14.61
CA PRO A 31 16.80 10.46 -15.68
C PRO A 31 16.71 9.11 -16.43
N VAL A 32 17.28 9.03 -17.62
CA VAL A 32 17.24 7.79 -18.43
C VAL A 32 18.32 6.83 -17.92
N ARG A 33 17.93 5.62 -17.50
CA ARG A 33 18.79 4.52 -17.00
C ARG A 33 19.53 4.68 -15.64
N PRO A 34 19.15 5.56 -14.69
CA PRO A 34 19.62 5.50 -13.31
C PRO A 34 18.79 4.47 -12.52
N PRO A 35 19.40 3.38 -12.00
CA PRO A 35 18.66 2.33 -11.28
C PRO A 35 17.97 2.84 -10.01
N ASN A 36 18.43 3.96 -9.43
CA ASN A 36 17.92 4.43 -8.15
C ASN A 36 16.83 5.51 -8.25
N ALA A 37 16.58 6.08 -9.42
CA ALA A 37 15.66 7.24 -9.52
C ALA A 37 14.19 6.85 -9.38
N ASN A 38 13.82 5.60 -9.65
CA ASN A 38 12.47 5.05 -9.43
C ASN A 38 12.44 4.00 -8.30
N ALA A 39 13.50 3.90 -7.50
CA ALA A 39 13.67 2.81 -6.54
C ALA A 39 12.54 2.69 -5.51
N PHE A 40 11.91 3.81 -5.13
CA PHE A 40 10.78 3.78 -4.20
C PHE A 40 9.55 3.10 -4.80
N SER A 41 9.17 3.49 -6.02
CA SER A 41 8.04 2.87 -6.73
C SER A 41 8.31 1.41 -7.03
N GLU A 42 9.52 1.07 -7.50
CA GLU A 42 9.92 -0.31 -7.76
C GLU A 42 9.91 -1.17 -6.49
N ARG A 43 10.39 -0.61 -5.36
CA ARG A 43 10.35 -1.30 -4.07
C ARG A 43 8.91 -1.53 -3.61
N TRP A 44 8.03 -0.56 -3.80
CA TRP A 44 6.60 -0.71 -3.50
C TRP A 44 5.95 -1.80 -4.35
N ILE A 45 6.18 -1.80 -5.68
CA ILE A 45 5.66 -2.82 -6.60
C ILE A 45 6.15 -4.21 -6.19
N ARG A 46 7.44 -4.33 -5.86
CA ARG A 46 8.02 -5.61 -5.40
C ARG A 46 7.30 -6.14 -4.15
N SER A 47 7.13 -5.30 -3.12
CA SER A 47 6.38 -5.69 -1.92
C SER A 47 4.94 -6.12 -2.25
N ALA A 48 4.23 -5.36 -3.11
CA ALA A 48 2.87 -5.72 -3.51
C ALA A 48 2.80 -7.06 -4.25
N ARG A 49 3.81 -7.39 -5.06
CA ARG A 49 3.88 -8.69 -5.73
C ARG A 49 4.18 -9.82 -4.74
N GLU A 50 5.29 -9.72 -4.01
CA GLU A 50 5.80 -10.78 -3.16
C GLU A 50 4.91 -11.10 -1.96
N GLU A 51 4.27 -10.08 -1.37
CA GLU A 51 3.47 -10.25 -0.15
C GLU A 51 1.97 -10.45 -0.43
N CYS A 52 1.51 -10.21 -1.66
CA CYS A 52 0.09 -10.19 -1.98
C CYS A 52 -0.22 -10.84 -3.34
N LEU A 53 0.20 -10.24 -4.45
CA LEU A 53 -0.32 -10.62 -5.77
C LEU A 53 0.21 -11.97 -6.29
N ASP A 54 1.41 -12.39 -5.87
CA ASP A 54 1.95 -13.71 -6.22
C ASP A 54 1.33 -14.84 -5.36
N LEU A 55 0.63 -14.49 -4.27
CA LEU A 55 0.01 -15.44 -3.33
C LEU A 55 -1.50 -15.63 -3.55
N ILE A 56 -2.15 -14.73 -4.30
CA ILE A 56 -3.60 -14.71 -4.49
C ILE A 56 -3.97 -15.04 -5.93
N LEU A 57 -4.75 -16.11 -6.11
CA LEU A 57 -5.35 -16.43 -7.39
C LEU A 57 -6.55 -15.53 -7.69
N ILE A 58 -6.35 -14.57 -8.59
CA ILE A 58 -7.43 -13.72 -9.09
C ILE A 58 -8.07 -14.38 -10.31
N LYS A 59 -9.01 -15.27 -10.04
CA LYS A 59 -9.74 -16.00 -11.08
C LYS A 59 -10.60 -15.07 -11.93
N ALA A 60 -10.76 -15.42 -13.20
CA ALA A 60 -11.77 -14.82 -14.07
C ALA A 60 -13.18 -15.04 -13.48
N SER A 61 -14.06 -14.05 -13.67
CA SER A 61 -15.47 -14.20 -13.30
C SER A 61 -16.19 -15.09 -14.33
N PRO A 62 -17.14 -15.97 -13.94
CA PRO A 62 -17.95 -16.73 -14.89
C PRO A 62 -18.69 -15.84 -15.90
N ALA A 63 -18.91 -14.56 -15.55
CA ALA A 63 -19.58 -13.58 -16.39
C ALA A 63 -18.64 -12.79 -17.32
N SER A 64 -17.32 -13.02 -17.29
CA SER A 64 -16.36 -12.29 -18.14
C SER A 64 -15.18 -13.16 -18.58
N SER A 65 -14.76 -13.03 -19.85
CA SER A 65 -13.55 -13.70 -20.37
C SER A 65 -12.23 -13.19 -19.78
N GLY A 66 -12.26 -12.21 -18.87
CA GLY A 66 -11.09 -11.55 -18.31
C GLY A 66 -10.92 -11.75 -16.81
N ILE A 67 -9.81 -11.23 -16.28
CA ILE A 67 -9.52 -11.16 -14.85
C ILE A 67 -10.68 -10.51 -14.10
N ASN A 68 -11.02 -11.04 -12.91
CA ASN A 68 -11.99 -10.38 -12.05
C ASN A 68 -11.41 -9.08 -11.48
N ALA A 69 -11.59 -7.98 -12.20
CA ALA A 69 -11.08 -6.66 -11.83
C ALA A 69 -11.63 -6.17 -10.49
N ALA A 70 -12.87 -6.52 -10.13
CA ALA A 70 -13.43 -6.16 -8.83
C ALA A 70 -12.72 -6.88 -7.68
N HIS A 71 -12.38 -8.16 -7.86
CA HIS A 71 -11.59 -8.92 -6.89
C HIS A 71 -10.16 -8.36 -6.78
N LEU A 72 -9.49 -8.11 -7.91
CA LEU A 72 -8.17 -7.46 -7.92
C LEU A 72 -8.19 -6.11 -7.19
N ARG A 73 -9.18 -5.27 -7.49
CA ARG A 73 -9.31 -3.96 -6.84
C ARG A 73 -9.49 -4.11 -5.34
N ARG A 74 -10.30 -5.06 -4.86
CA ARG A 74 -10.49 -5.31 -3.43
C ARG A 74 -9.19 -5.73 -2.76
N VAL A 75 -8.48 -6.69 -3.36
CA VAL A 75 -7.19 -7.20 -2.87
C VAL A 75 -6.16 -6.07 -2.78
N VAL A 76 -6.01 -5.27 -3.85
CA VAL A 76 -5.04 -4.16 -3.87
C VAL A 76 -5.41 -3.08 -2.85
N ILE A 77 -6.69 -2.73 -2.70
CA ILE A 77 -7.12 -1.74 -1.69
C ILE A 77 -6.79 -2.23 -0.27
N GLU A 78 -7.09 -3.49 0.03
CA GLU A 78 -6.81 -4.06 1.35
C GLU A 78 -5.30 -4.09 1.62
N PHE A 79 -4.49 -4.48 0.64
CA PHE A 79 -3.04 -4.45 0.74
C PHE A 79 -2.49 -3.04 0.93
N VAL A 80 -2.97 -2.05 0.17
CA VAL A 80 -2.56 -0.64 0.29
C VAL A 80 -2.87 -0.09 1.68
N ASN A 81 -4.04 -0.41 2.22
CA ASN A 81 -4.40 -0.02 3.58
C ASN A 81 -3.43 -0.63 4.59
N TYR A 82 -3.20 -1.95 4.54
CA TYR A 82 -2.22 -2.62 5.39
C TYR A 82 -0.82 -2.03 5.26
N TYR A 83 -0.33 -1.84 4.03
CA TYR A 83 0.98 -1.29 3.74
C TYR A 83 1.20 0.07 4.41
N ASN A 84 0.18 0.93 4.39
CA ASN A 84 0.29 2.29 4.90
C ASN A 84 -0.01 2.42 6.40
N THR A 85 -0.86 1.57 6.98
CA THR A 85 -1.34 1.76 8.35
C THR A 85 -0.90 0.70 9.35
N ALA A 86 -0.24 -0.38 8.91
CA ALA A 86 0.09 -1.51 9.80
C ALA A 86 1.45 -2.15 9.50
N ARG A 87 1.84 -2.27 8.23
CA ARG A 87 3.10 -2.91 7.82
C ARG A 87 4.31 -2.11 8.35
N PRO A 88 5.21 -2.69 9.15
CA PRO A 88 6.45 -2.03 9.54
C PRO A 88 7.40 -1.83 8.34
N HIS A 89 8.06 -0.69 8.25
CA HIS A 89 8.99 -0.39 7.15
C HIS A 89 10.41 -0.14 7.66
N GLN A 90 11.35 -0.98 7.20
CA GLN A 90 12.77 -0.84 7.54
C GLN A 90 13.36 0.53 7.14
N GLY A 91 12.86 1.13 6.06
CA GLY A 91 13.34 2.43 5.56
C GLY A 91 12.90 3.63 6.40
N ILE A 92 12.02 3.44 7.38
CA ILE A 92 11.54 4.47 8.31
C ILE A 92 11.54 3.93 9.75
N ASP A 93 12.62 3.28 10.16
CA ASP A 93 12.83 2.80 11.54
C ASP A 93 11.72 1.88 12.08
N GLN A 94 11.21 0.99 11.23
CA GLN A 94 10.07 0.10 11.54
C GLN A 94 8.76 0.82 11.84
N GLN A 95 8.67 2.13 11.55
CA GLN A 95 7.41 2.85 11.63
C GLN A 95 6.51 2.50 10.45
N ILE A 96 5.25 2.94 10.57
CA ILE A 96 4.23 2.85 9.54
C ILE A 96 4.08 4.22 8.83
N PRO A 97 3.83 4.27 7.51
CA PRO A 97 3.79 5.51 6.74
C PRO A 97 2.69 6.48 7.20
N ILE A 98 1.56 5.95 7.65
CA ILE A 98 0.48 6.70 8.27
C ILE A 98 0.53 6.39 9.77
N PRO A 99 1.10 7.29 10.60
CA PRO A 99 1.25 7.04 12.03
C PRO A 99 -0.08 6.75 12.72
N GLN A 100 -0.08 5.71 13.55
CA GLN A 100 -1.19 5.36 14.43
C GLN A 100 -0.67 5.13 15.85
N ALA A 101 -1.42 5.62 16.84
CA ALA A 101 -1.07 5.38 18.23
C ALA A 101 -1.15 3.89 18.54
N SER A 102 -0.04 3.32 18.98
CA SER A 102 0.02 1.93 19.43
C SER A 102 0.25 1.92 20.94
N PRO A 103 -0.60 1.24 21.73
CA PRO A 103 -0.40 1.14 23.16
C PRO A 103 0.87 0.34 23.46
N SER A 104 1.62 0.74 24.48
CA SER A 104 2.86 0.08 24.91
C SER A 104 2.62 -1.19 25.72
N SER A 105 1.39 -1.38 26.22
CA SER A 105 0.94 -2.53 27.01
C SER A 105 -0.46 -2.98 26.56
N GLY A 106 -0.92 -4.12 27.04
CA GLY A 106 -2.19 -4.72 26.65
C GLY A 106 -2.03 -6.02 25.87
N THR A 107 -3.16 -6.71 25.68
CA THR A 107 -3.23 -8.02 25.03
C THR A 107 -2.88 -7.91 23.55
N ILE A 108 -1.99 -8.79 23.08
CA ILE A 108 -1.67 -8.92 21.66
C ILE A 108 -2.82 -9.64 20.97
N GLN A 109 -3.35 -9.04 19.92
CA GLN A 109 -4.37 -9.61 19.05
C GLN A 109 -3.83 -9.73 17.62
N CYS A 110 -4.37 -10.68 16.87
CA CYS A 110 -4.07 -10.85 15.46
C CYS A 110 -5.28 -10.43 14.62
N ARG A 111 -5.02 -9.66 13.57
CA ARG A 111 -5.97 -9.36 12.51
C ARG A 111 -5.50 -10.04 11.23
N ASN A 112 -6.40 -10.80 10.62
CA ASN A 112 -6.16 -11.39 9.31
C ASN A 112 -6.38 -10.34 8.23
N ILE A 113 -5.39 -10.20 7.36
CA ILE A 113 -5.41 -9.36 6.16
C ILE A 113 -5.32 -10.28 4.94
N LEU A 114 -6.01 -9.93 3.86
CA LEU A 114 -6.05 -10.69 2.60
C LEU A 114 -6.52 -12.14 2.81
N GLY A 115 -7.57 -12.32 3.61
CA GLY A 115 -8.08 -13.64 3.94
C GLY A 115 -7.17 -14.48 4.84
N GLY A 116 -6.20 -13.85 5.52
CA GLY A 116 -5.27 -14.53 6.44
C GLY A 116 -3.92 -14.90 5.82
N ILE A 117 -3.63 -14.41 4.61
CA ILE A 117 -2.28 -14.51 4.03
C ILE A 117 -1.29 -13.67 4.85
N ILE A 118 -1.74 -12.52 5.33
CA ILE A 118 -0.97 -11.65 6.20
C ILE A 118 -1.64 -11.67 7.59
N HIS A 119 -0.82 -11.89 8.61
CA HIS A 119 -1.20 -11.78 10.01
C HIS A 119 -0.60 -10.51 10.60
N ASP A 120 -1.47 -9.55 10.90
CA ASP A 120 -1.10 -8.29 11.54
C ASP A 120 -1.31 -8.38 13.05
N TYR A 121 -0.24 -8.24 13.82
CA TYR A 121 -0.28 -8.34 15.28
C TYR A 121 -0.24 -6.95 15.90
N TYR A 122 -1.25 -6.63 16.70
CA TYR A 122 -1.39 -5.33 17.34
C TYR A 122 -1.78 -5.49 18.81
N ARG A 123 -1.48 -4.48 19.63
CA ARG A 123 -1.93 -4.44 21.02
C ARG A 123 -3.29 -3.77 21.10
N ALA A 124 -4.27 -4.47 21.68
CA ALA A 124 -5.55 -3.87 22.01
C ALA A 124 -5.37 -2.92 23.21
N PRO A 125 -6.08 -1.77 23.25
CA PRO A 125 -6.09 -0.92 24.43
C PRO A 125 -6.53 -1.73 25.65
N THR A 126 -5.81 -1.59 26.76
CA THR A 126 -6.24 -2.16 28.04
C THR A 126 -7.63 -1.60 28.37
N GLN A 127 -8.66 -2.44 28.45
CA GLN A 127 -9.96 -1.99 28.94
C GLN A 127 -9.81 -1.66 30.42
N LEU A 128 -9.83 -0.36 30.75
CA LEU A 128 -10.04 0.09 32.11
C LEU A 128 -11.47 -0.32 32.48
N SER A 129 -11.62 -1.39 33.25
CA SER A 129 -12.90 -1.73 33.88
C SER A 129 -13.33 -0.54 34.73
N LEU A 130 -14.41 0.13 34.35
CA LEU A 130 -15.04 1.12 35.23
C LEU A 130 -15.46 0.41 36.52
N PRO A 131 -15.17 0.97 37.71
CA PRO A 131 -15.62 0.37 38.95
C PRO A 131 -17.15 0.36 38.98
N THR A 132 -17.74 -0.83 39.04
CA THR A 132 -19.16 -0.99 39.35
C THR A 132 -19.40 -0.44 40.75
N THR A 133 -20.20 0.63 40.85
CA THR A 133 -20.68 1.18 42.12
C THR A 133 -21.91 0.40 42.57
#